data_AF-A0A1Y4RXV9-F1
#
_entry.id   AF-A0A1Y4RXV9-F1
#
_cell.length_a   1.000
_cell.length_b   1.000
_cell.length_c   1.000
_cell.angle_alpha   90.00
_cell.angle_beta   90.00
_cell.angle_gamma   90.00
#
_symmetry.space_group_name_H-M   'P 1'
#
loop_
_entity.id
_entity.type
_entity.pdbx_description
1 polymer ?
#
loop_
_entity_poly.entity_id
_entity_poly.type
_entity_poly.pdbx_seq_one_letter_code
_entity_poly.pdbx_strand_id
1 'polypeptide(L)'
;MAYLTVMVRQSRPDLVLGLVLLVLSTPVRRASLRRRGGSTTWAHEVWLAVFVLWLAGVLSLTLELSTYWWFPLRYGLTRTVWWFGGGVNLSPFVLPTGVWEWTMLVGNVLLFLPLGLLMPVLWRRERLRDALLAGLALSLGIEVVQLVLGRFLDVQDLLLNVLGAGLGWGLWAAVGRPKARVRIS
;
A
#
# COMPACT_ATOMS: atom_id res chain seq x y z
N MET A 1 9.85 19.56 5.61
CA MET A 1 8.99 19.74 4.42
C MET A 1 9.70 19.50 3.09
N ALA A 2 10.93 19.98 2.85
CA ALA A 2 11.63 19.73 1.58
C ALA A 2 11.89 18.24 1.27
N TYR A 3 12.22 17.43 2.28
CA TYR A 3 12.58 16.01 2.12
C TYR A 3 11.44 15.14 1.57
N LEU A 4 10.24 15.21 2.18
CA LEU A 4 9.06 14.47 1.72
C LEU A 4 8.66 14.85 0.29
N THR A 5 8.70 16.14 -0.05
CA THR A 5 8.40 16.60 -1.40
C THR A 5 9.38 16.04 -2.44
N VAL A 6 10.66 15.91 -2.08
CA VAL A 6 11.68 15.29 -2.93
C VAL A 6 11.40 13.80 -3.09
N MET A 7 11.13 13.07 -2.01
CA MET A 7 10.80 11.64 -2.09
C MET A 7 9.57 11.40 -2.97
N VAL A 8 8.47 12.13 -2.75
CA VAL A 8 7.25 12.01 -3.57
C VAL A 8 7.53 12.30 -5.05
N ARG A 9 8.37 13.30 -5.35
CA ARG A 9 8.75 13.59 -6.74
C ARG A 9 9.57 12.46 -7.35
N GLN A 10 10.42 11.82 -6.55
CA GLN A 10 11.26 10.70 -6.97
C GLN A 10 10.47 9.40 -7.15
N SER A 11 9.35 9.23 -6.44
CA SER A 11 8.44 8.07 -6.54
C SER A 11 7.55 8.04 -7.78
N ARG A 12 7.48 9.13 -8.57
CA ARG A 12 6.62 9.21 -9.77
C ARG A 12 6.79 8.05 -10.78
N PRO A 13 8.01 7.57 -11.08
CA PRO A 13 8.21 6.45 -12.00
C PRO A 13 7.56 5.16 -11.50
N ASP A 14 7.53 4.93 -10.19
CA ASP A 14 6.88 3.76 -9.59
C ASP A 14 5.36 3.82 -9.80
N LEU A 15 4.77 5.00 -9.69
CA LEU A 15 3.35 5.24 -9.97
C LEU A 15 3.00 4.97 -11.45
N VAL A 16 3.85 5.46 -12.37
CA VAL A 16 3.71 5.21 -13.80
C VAL A 16 3.81 3.71 -14.09
N LEU A 17 4.78 3.03 -13.51
CA LEU A 17 4.93 1.58 -13.64
C LEU A 17 3.67 0.85 -13.15
N GLY A 18 3.12 1.24 -12.00
CA GLY A 18 1.85 0.69 -11.50
C GLY A 18 0.70 0.83 -12.50
N LEU A 19 0.51 2.01 -13.09
CA LEU A 19 -0.52 2.24 -14.12
C LEU A 19 -0.28 1.41 -15.38
N VAL A 20 0.96 1.32 -15.85
CA VAL A 20 1.32 0.50 -17.01
C VAL A 20 0.97 -0.97 -16.74
N LEU A 21 1.34 -1.50 -15.57
CA LEU A 21 0.99 -2.87 -15.18
C LEU A 21 -0.53 -3.09 -15.10
N LEU A 22 -1.29 -2.11 -14.61
CA LEU A 22 -2.75 -2.17 -14.61
C LEU A 22 -3.33 -2.21 -16.03
N VAL A 23 -2.83 -1.37 -16.94
CA VAL A 23 -3.27 -1.34 -18.34
C VAL A 23 -2.95 -2.68 -19.02
N LEU A 24 -1.71 -3.17 -18.89
CA LEU A 24 -1.26 -4.42 -19.49
C LEU A 24 -2.01 -5.65 -18.93
N SER A 25 -2.35 -5.65 -17.64
CA SER A 25 -3.09 -6.74 -17.01
C SER A 25 -4.61 -6.69 -17.27
N THR A 26 -5.15 -5.56 -17.74
CA THR A 26 -6.60 -5.37 -17.91
C THR A 26 -7.25 -6.36 -18.87
N PRO A 27 -6.69 -6.69 -20.06
CA PRO A 27 -7.27 -7.69 -20.95
C PRO A 27 -7.37 -9.06 -20.28
N VAL A 28 -6.30 -9.50 -19.62
CA VAL A 28 -6.23 -10.80 -18.93
C VAL A 28 -7.22 -10.83 -17.75
N ARG A 29 -7.26 -9.77 -16.96
CA ARG A 29 -8.18 -9.64 -15.82
C ARG A 29 -9.64 -9.68 -16.27
N ARG A 30 -9.99 -8.93 -17.32
CA ARG A 30 -11.36 -8.92 -17.87
C ARG A 30 -11.74 -10.25 -18.49
N ALA A 31 -10.83 -10.92 -19.20
CA ALA A 31 -11.07 -12.27 -19.72
C ALA A 31 -11.30 -13.28 -18.59
N SER A 32 -10.49 -13.24 -17.53
CA SER A 32 -10.64 -14.09 -16.34
C SER A 32 -11.97 -13.87 -15.63
N LEU A 33 -12.40 -12.61 -15.48
CA LEU A 33 -13.70 -12.28 -14.89
C LEU A 33 -14.87 -12.76 -15.74
N ARG A 34 -14.82 -12.56 -17.06
CA ARG A 34 -15.85 -13.04 -18.00
C ARG A 34 -15.98 -14.56 -17.96
N ARG A 35 -14.87 -15.30 -17.86
CA ARG A 35 -14.88 -16.77 -17.69
C ARG A 35 -15.58 -17.23 -16.41
N ARG A 36 -15.63 -16.38 -15.39
CA ARG A 36 -16.33 -16.63 -14.12
C ARG A 36 -17.75 -16.03 -14.08
N GLY A 37 -18.28 -15.62 -15.24
CA GLY A 37 -19.60 -14.97 -15.34
C GLY A 37 -19.66 -13.54 -14.77
N GLY A 38 -18.50 -12.95 -14.44
CA GLY A 38 -18.41 -11.62 -13.85
C GLY A 38 -18.08 -10.51 -14.86
N SER A 39 -18.37 -9.27 -14.48
CA SER A 39 -17.96 -8.06 -15.19
C SER A 39 -17.52 -6.96 -14.22
N THR A 40 -16.84 -5.94 -14.74
CA THR A 40 -16.48 -4.75 -13.97
C THR A 40 -17.22 -3.53 -14.50
N THR A 41 -17.48 -2.56 -13.63
CA THR A 41 -18.05 -1.26 -13.99
C THR A 41 -16.94 -0.23 -14.13
N TRP A 42 -17.18 0.86 -14.87
CA TRP A 42 -16.19 1.94 -15.01
C TRP A 42 -15.77 2.51 -13.63
N ALA A 43 -16.74 2.66 -12.71
CA ALA A 43 -16.47 3.18 -11.37
C ALA A 43 -15.53 2.25 -10.58
N HIS A 44 -15.71 0.93 -10.69
CA HIS A 44 -14.80 -0.03 -10.08
C HIS A 44 -13.39 0.07 -10.68
N GLU A 45 -13.27 0.25 -12.00
CA GLU A 45 -11.97 0.41 -12.67
C GLU A 45 -11.24 1.69 -12.22
N VAL A 46 -11.96 2.79 -12.01
CA VAL A 46 -11.39 4.03 -11.46
C VAL A 46 -10.88 3.82 -10.04
N TRP A 47 -11.67 3.21 -9.15
CA TRP A 47 -11.22 2.91 -7.79
C TRP A 47 -10.06 1.92 -7.77
N LEU A 48 -10.01 0.99 -8.72
CA LEU A 48 -8.90 0.06 -8.86
C LEU A 48 -7.62 0.80 -9.28
N ALA A 49 -7.72 1.76 -10.20
CA ALA A 49 -6.59 2.62 -10.58
C ALA A 49 -6.09 3.46 -9.40
N VAL A 50 -7.00 4.05 -8.62
CA VAL A 50 -6.66 4.77 -7.37
C VAL A 50 -5.94 3.85 -6.40
N PHE A 51 -6.43 2.62 -6.20
CA PHE A 51 -5.78 1.65 -5.33
C PHE A 51 -4.38 1.26 -5.83
N VAL A 52 -4.21 1.03 -7.13
CA VAL A 52 -2.90 0.71 -7.72
C VAL A 52 -1.91 1.85 -7.55
N LEU A 53 -2.35 3.10 -7.78
CA LEU A 53 -1.52 4.29 -7.55
C LEU A 53 -1.13 4.43 -6.08
N TRP A 54 -2.09 4.26 -5.17
CA TRP A 54 -1.81 4.25 -3.74
C TRP A 54 -0.79 3.16 -3.38
N LEU A 55 -1.01 1.92 -3.82
CA LEU A 55 -0.12 0.79 -3.52
C LEU A 55 1.29 1.02 -4.07
N ALA A 56 1.41 1.52 -5.31
CA ALA A 56 2.70 1.88 -5.89
C ALA A 56 3.39 2.99 -5.08
N GLY A 57 2.63 3.97 -4.58
CA GLY A 57 3.13 5.01 -3.69
C GLY A 57 3.63 4.46 -2.35
N VAL A 58 2.86 3.59 -1.71
CA VAL A 58 3.25 2.89 -0.46
C VAL A 58 4.56 2.13 -0.67
N LEU A 59 4.60 1.24 -1.67
CA LEU A 59 5.78 0.43 -1.95
C LEU A 59 7.00 1.30 -2.31
N SER A 60 6.79 2.38 -3.06
CA SER A 60 7.87 3.31 -3.40
C SER A 60 8.43 4.01 -2.16
N LEU A 61 7.58 4.47 -1.26
CA LEU A 61 8.00 5.19 -0.06
C LEU A 61 8.65 4.27 0.98
N THR A 62 8.09 3.07 1.20
CA THR A 62 8.57 2.17 2.25
C THR A 62 9.79 1.35 1.81
N LEU A 63 9.80 0.90 0.55
CA LEU A 63 10.92 0.11 0.02
C LEU A 63 11.99 0.98 -0.65
N GLU A 64 11.73 2.29 -0.82
CA GLU A 64 12.56 3.17 -1.65
C GLU A 64 12.73 2.63 -3.08
N LEU A 65 11.67 2.05 -3.66
CA LEU A 65 11.74 1.22 -4.87
C LEU A 65 12.50 1.90 -6.02
N SER A 66 12.26 3.19 -6.25
CA SER A 66 12.93 4.01 -7.29
C SER A 66 14.46 3.96 -7.27
N THR A 67 15.06 3.77 -6.10
CA THR A 67 16.53 3.70 -5.95
C THR A 67 17.12 2.38 -6.44
N TYR A 68 16.32 1.32 -6.61
CA TYR A 68 16.76 0.02 -7.12
C TYR A 68 16.68 -0.11 -8.65
N TRP A 69 15.78 0.61 -9.32
CA TRP A 69 15.57 0.46 -10.76
C TRP A 69 15.64 1.79 -11.50
N TRP A 70 14.90 2.81 -11.06
CA TRP A 70 14.77 4.06 -11.80
C TRP A 70 16.05 4.89 -11.77
N PHE A 71 16.66 5.05 -10.60
CA PHE A 71 17.90 5.83 -10.49
C PHE A 71 19.08 5.17 -11.23
N PRO A 72 19.31 3.86 -11.11
CA PRO A 72 20.27 3.16 -11.96
C PRO A 72 20.06 3.39 -13.45
N LEU A 73 18.83 3.24 -13.93
CA LEU A 73 18.50 3.44 -15.36
C LEU A 73 18.68 4.88 -15.81
N ARG A 74 18.26 5.86 -15.00
CA ARG A 74 18.28 7.28 -15.38
C ARG A 74 19.67 7.90 -15.31
N TYR A 75 20.46 7.51 -14.33
CA TYR A 75 21.71 8.19 -13.99
C TYR A 75 22.95 7.30 -14.21
N GLY A 76 22.79 6.07 -14.68
CA GLY A 76 23.90 5.13 -14.86
C GLY A 76 24.52 4.71 -13.52
N LEU A 77 23.75 4.73 -12.45
CA LEU A 77 24.21 4.39 -11.10
C LEU A 77 24.13 2.87 -10.85
N THR A 78 24.91 2.39 -9.91
CA THR A 78 24.77 1.04 -9.34
C THR A 78 24.40 1.17 -7.87
N ARG A 79 23.45 0.36 -7.41
CA ARG A 79 23.10 0.26 -5.99
C ARG A 79 23.57 -1.08 -5.44
N THR A 80 24.45 -1.03 -4.45
CA THR A 80 24.79 -2.21 -3.65
C THR A 80 23.65 -2.53 -2.70
N VAL A 81 23.22 -3.79 -2.69
CA VAL A 81 22.19 -4.30 -1.78
C VAL A 81 22.85 -5.28 -0.82
N TRP A 82 22.67 -5.05 0.47
CA TRP A 82 23.14 -5.95 1.52
C TRP A 82 22.11 -7.04 1.75
N TRP A 83 21.99 -7.94 0.77
CA TRP A 83 21.03 -9.04 0.81
C TRP A 83 21.09 -9.78 2.15
N PHE A 84 19.95 -9.83 2.85
CA PHE A 84 19.81 -10.50 4.15
C PHE A 84 20.69 -9.94 5.27
N GLY A 85 21.32 -8.77 5.08
CA GLY A 85 22.11 -8.07 6.10
C GLY A 85 21.28 -7.22 7.07
N GLY A 86 19.96 -7.39 7.06
CA GLY A 86 19.01 -6.57 7.82
C GLY A 86 18.90 -6.99 9.29
N GLY A 87 18.21 -6.17 10.07
CA GLY A 87 17.98 -6.40 11.50
C GLY A 87 16.49 -6.53 11.83
N VAL A 88 16.18 -6.94 13.05
CA VAL A 88 14.80 -7.08 13.54
C VAL A 88 14.64 -6.21 14.79
N ASN A 89 13.74 -5.22 14.73
CA ASN A 89 13.28 -4.45 15.86
C ASN A 89 11.91 -5.00 16.33
N LEU A 90 11.91 -5.64 17.49
CA LEU A 90 10.71 -6.23 18.09
C LEU A 90 10.03 -5.31 19.10
N SER A 91 10.50 -4.09 19.30
CA SER A 91 9.89 -3.15 20.23
C SER A 91 8.53 -2.69 19.67
N PRO A 92 7.39 -3.10 20.26
CA PRO A 92 6.08 -2.82 19.68
C PRO A 92 5.68 -1.36 19.82
N PHE A 93 6.27 -0.65 20.79
CA PHE A 93 5.95 0.73 21.09
C PHE A 93 7.17 1.45 21.66
N VAL A 94 7.65 2.41 20.90
CA VAL A 94 8.74 3.32 21.26
C VAL A 94 8.14 4.71 21.26
N LEU A 95 8.23 5.40 22.39
CA LEU A 95 7.66 6.73 22.51
C LEU A 95 8.45 7.72 21.64
N PRO A 96 7.78 8.50 20.78
CA PRO A 96 8.44 9.52 19.98
C PRO A 96 8.96 10.66 20.88
N THR A 97 10.25 10.98 20.75
CA THR A 97 10.90 12.05 21.51
C THR A 97 10.98 13.37 20.75
N GLY A 98 10.70 13.36 19.44
CA GLY A 98 10.82 14.52 18.57
C GLY A 98 9.78 14.54 17.45
N VAL A 99 9.77 15.65 16.72
CA VAL A 99 8.81 15.90 15.63
C VAL A 99 8.93 14.86 14.51
N TRP A 100 10.15 14.35 14.28
CA TRP A 100 10.41 13.36 13.23
C TRP A 100 9.77 12.01 13.56
N GLU A 101 9.96 11.53 14.78
CA GLU A 101 9.42 10.27 15.27
C GLU A 101 7.88 10.33 15.30
N TRP A 102 7.31 11.46 15.73
CA TRP A 102 5.86 11.70 15.62
C TRP A 102 5.37 11.66 14.17
N THR A 103 6.12 12.26 13.24
CA THR A 103 5.76 12.26 11.82
C THR A 103 5.75 10.85 11.25
N MET A 104 6.71 10.00 11.63
CA MET A 104 6.76 8.61 11.21
C MET A 104 5.61 7.79 11.77
N LEU A 105 5.33 7.94 13.07
CA LEU A 105 4.25 7.22 13.74
C LEU A 105 2.89 7.53 13.09
N VAL A 106 2.57 8.81 12.94
CA VAL A 106 1.34 9.24 12.27
C VAL A 106 1.36 8.85 10.79
N GLY A 107 2.51 8.98 10.14
CA GLY A 107 2.73 8.61 8.74
C GLY A 107 2.33 7.16 8.46
N ASN A 108 2.80 6.21 9.25
CA ASN A 108 2.50 4.78 9.09
C ASN A 108 1.00 4.49 9.21
N VAL A 109 0.33 5.09 10.20
CA VAL A 109 -1.13 4.97 10.33
C VAL A 109 -1.86 5.54 9.11
N LEU A 110 -1.52 6.77 8.69
CA LEU A 110 -2.16 7.43 7.55
C LEU A 110 -1.91 6.70 6.23
N LEU A 111 -0.73 6.08 6.08
CA LEU A 111 -0.32 5.37 4.88
C LEU A 111 -1.26 4.20 4.56
N PHE A 112 -1.78 3.53 5.59
CA PHE A 112 -2.65 2.36 5.45
C PHE A 112 -4.15 2.65 5.54
N LEU A 113 -4.57 3.89 5.83
CA LEU A 113 -6.00 4.28 5.78
C LEU A 113 -6.68 3.91 4.46
N PRO A 114 -6.08 4.17 3.27
CA PRO A 114 -6.75 3.87 2.01
C PRO A 114 -7.00 2.37 1.79
N LEU A 115 -6.16 1.48 2.35
CA LEU A 115 -6.38 0.04 2.28
C LEU A 115 -7.71 -0.34 2.93
N GLY A 116 -7.91 0.11 4.17
CA GLY A 116 -9.14 -0.16 4.93
C GLY A 116 -10.39 0.44 4.27
N LEU A 117 -10.25 1.64 3.73
CA LEU A 117 -11.34 2.38 3.07
C LEU A 117 -11.76 1.72 1.75
N LEU A 118 -10.79 1.33 0.91
CA LEU A 118 -11.04 0.82 -0.43
C LEU A 118 -11.40 -0.68 -0.44
N MET A 119 -11.10 -1.40 0.62
CA MET A 119 -11.32 -2.84 0.68
C MET A 119 -12.80 -3.25 0.50
N PRO A 120 -13.76 -2.64 1.21
CA PRO A 120 -15.19 -2.87 0.97
C PRO A 120 -15.66 -2.41 -0.42
N VAL A 121 -15.07 -1.31 -0.93
CA VAL A 121 -15.45 -0.71 -2.23
C VAL A 121 -15.04 -1.61 -3.40
N LEU A 122 -13.83 -2.15 -3.37
CA LEU A 122 -13.27 -2.95 -4.46
C LEU A 122 -13.65 -4.43 -4.36
N TRP A 123 -13.54 -5.04 -3.17
CA TRP A 123 -13.65 -6.49 -3.03
C TRP A 123 -14.87 -6.94 -2.22
N ARG A 124 -15.76 -6.02 -1.83
CA ARG A 124 -16.95 -6.32 -1.01
C ARG A 124 -16.60 -7.06 0.30
N ARG A 125 -15.39 -6.81 0.82
CA ARG A 125 -14.91 -7.35 2.10
C ARG A 125 -15.22 -6.34 3.20
N GLU A 126 -16.44 -6.39 3.71
CA GLU A 126 -17.00 -5.36 4.59
C GLU A 126 -16.67 -5.55 6.07
N ARG A 127 -16.00 -6.64 6.45
CA ARG A 127 -15.72 -6.94 7.86
C ARG A 127 -14.41 -6.29 8.27
N LEU A 128 -14.37 -5.71 9.47
CA LEU A 128 -13.14 -5.17 10.07
C LEU A 128 -11.98 -6.17 10.02
N ARG A 129 -12.25 -7.46 10.31
CA ARG A 129 -11.24 -8.52 10.25
C ARG A 129 -10.57 -8.64 8.87
N ASP A 130 -11.32 -8.42 7.79
CA ASP A 130 -10.76 -8.52 6.45
C ASP A 130 -9.75 -7.37 6.26
N ALA A 131 -10.11 -6.15 6.66
CA ALA A 131 -9.21 -4.98 6.61
C ALA A 131 -7.96 -5.16 7.48
N LEU A 132 -8.11 -5.65 8.72
CA LEU A 132 -6.98 -5.93 9.61
C LEU A 132 -6.04 -7.00 9.05
N LEU A 133 -6.57 -8.09 8.50
CA LEU A 133 -5.77 -9.15 7.89
C LEU A 133 -5.05 -8.68 6.62
N ALA A 134 -5.70 -7.85 5.79
CA ALA A 134 -5.03 -7.25 4.64
C ALA A 134 -3.94 -6.26 5.05
N GLY A 135 -4.20 -5.42 6.05
CA GLY A 135 -3.20 -4.52 6.63
C GLY A 135 -2.01 -5.30 7.16
N LEU A 136 -2.25 -6.36 7.93
CA LEU A 136 -1.22 -7.23 8.47
C LEU A 136 -0.41 -7.91 7.36
N ALA A 137 -1.07 -8.51 6.38
CA ALA A 137 -0.41 -9.23 5.30
C ALA A 137 0.44 -8.29 4.42
N LEU A 138 -0.09 -7.13 4.05
CA LEU A 138 0.65 -6.15 3.24
C LEU A 138 1.83 -5.57 4.03
N SER A 139 1.59 -5.17 5.28
CA SER A 139 2.63 -4.58 6.13
C SER A 139 3.75 -5.58 6.40
N LEU A 140 3.42 -6.80 6.84
CA LEU A 140 4.41 -7.87 7.02
C LEU A 140 5.18 -8.18 5.73
N GLY A 141 4.50 -8.18 4.57
CA GLY A 141 5.16 -8.36 3.29
C GLY A 141 6.19 -7.26 2.98
N ILE A 142 5.86 -5.99 3.27
CA ILE A 142 6.78 -4.86 3.12
C ILE A 142 7.99 -5.02 4.05
N GLU A 143 7.74 -5.29 5.33
CA GLU A 143 8.77 -5.50 6.35
C GLU A 143 9.72 -6.66 6.02
N VAL A 144 9.19 -7.78 5.53
CA VAL A 144 10.00 -8.91 5.07
C VAL A 144 10.86 -8.55 3.87
N VAL A 145 10.31 -7.80 2.91
CA VAL A 145 11.10 -7.31 1.77
C VAL A 145 12.19 -6.35 2.24
N GLN A 146 11.89 -5.44 3.17
CA GLN A 146 12.89 -4.54 3.77
C GLN A 146 14.02 -5.34 4.44
N LEU A 147 13.69 -6.37 5.21
CA LEU A 147 14.65 -7.27 5.84
C LEU A 147 15.58 -7.95 4.82
N VAL A 148 15.01 -8.50 3.74
CA VAL A 148 15.77 -9.12 2.64
C VAL A 148 16.69 -8.10 1.95
N LEU A 149 16.24 -6.84 1.84
CA LEU A 149 17.00 -5.74 1.26
C LEU A 149 18.09 -5.17 2.19
N GLY A 150 18.31 -5.77 3.36
CA GLY A 150 19.34 -5.32 4.31
C GLY A 150 18.89 -4.20 5.25
N ARG A 151 17.58 -3.97 5.38
CA ARG A 151 17.00 -2.95 6.29
C ARG A 151 16.43 -3.62 7.54
N PHE A 152 15.88 -2.80 8.43
CA PHE A 152 15.22 -3.30 9.63
C PHE A 152 13.78 -3.70 9.34
N LEU A 153 13.38 -4.85 9.87
CA LEU A 153 11.98 -5.18 10.14
C LEU A 153 11.58 -4.50 11.44
N ASP A 154 10.52 -3.70 11.44
CA ASP A 154 10.03 -2.99 12.61
C ASP A 154 8.59 -3.40 12.98
N VAL A 155 8.44 -3.99 14.16
CA VAL A 155 7.13 -4.42 14.68
C VAL A 155 6.21 -3.23 14.97
N GLN A 156 6.75 -2.06 15.34
CA GLN A 156 5.93 -0.87 15.56
C GLN A 156 5.27 -0.43 14.24
N ASP A 157 6.04 -0.34 13.16
CA ASP A 157 5.54 0.04 11.84
C ASP A 157 4.47 -0.93 11.36
N LEU A 158 4.70 -2.23 11.58
CA LEU A 158 3.71 -3.27 11.32
C LEU A 158 2.38 -3.01 12.04
N LEU A 159 2.43 -2.75 13.35
CA LEU A 159 1.23 -2.52 14.17
C LEU A 159 0.51 -1.22 13.78
N LEU A 160 1.25 -0.14 13.51
CA LEU A 160 0.70 1.16 13.10
C LEU A 160 0.00 1.06 11.73
N ASN A 161 0.57 0.32 10.80
CA ASN A 161 -0.03 0.06 9.49
C ASN A 161 -1.34 -0.76 9.62
N VAL A 162 -1.37 -1.77 10.50
CA VAL A 162 -2.60 -2.53 10.81
C VAL A 162 -3.65 -1.64 11.44
N LEU A 163 -3.26 -0.76 12.38
CA LEU A 163 -4.14 0.24 12.97
C LEU A 163 -4.71 1.18 11.89
N GLY A 164 -3.87 1.67 10.98
CA GLY A 164 -4.27 2.47 9.83
C GLY A 164 -5.33 1.79 8.98
N ALA A 165 -5.14 0.51 8.63
CA ALA A 165 -6.13 -0.26 7.90
C ALA A 165 -7.47 -0.39 8.67
N GLY A 166 -7.41 -0.61 9.99
CA GLY A 166 -8.61 -0.63 10.84
C GLY A 166 -9.35 0.71 10.88
N LEU A 167 -8.62 1.82 11.04
CA LEU A 167 -9.20 3.16 11.03
C LEU A 167 -9.80 3.52 9.67
N GLY A 168 -9.14 3.15 8.57
CA GLY A 168 -9.66 3.36 7.21
C GLY A 168 -10.97 2.62 6.97
N TRP A 169 -11.08 1.39 7.49
CA TRP A 169 -12.35 0.66 7.50
C TRP A 169 -13.40 1.36 8.37
N GLY A 170 -13.00 1.87 9.54
CA GLY A 170 -13.89 2.63 10.42
C GLY A 170 -14.48 3.87 9.74
N LEU A 171 -13.67 4.60 8.99
CA LEU A 171 -14.12 5.74 8.17
C LEU A 171 -15.14 5.31 7.12
N TRP A 172 -14.87 4.21 6.39
CA TRP A 172 -15.84 3.66 5.44
C TRP A 172 -17.16 3.27 6.13
N ALA A 173 -17.09 2.62 7.29
CA ALA A 173 -18.26 2.21 8.04
C ALA A 173 -19.09 3.41 8.54
N ALA A 174 -18.43 4.49 8.96
CA ALA A 174 -19.06 5.71 9.45
C ALA A 174 -19.82 6.50 8.36
N VAL A 175 -19.36 6.48 7.11
CA VAL A 175 -20.05 7.09 5.96
C VAL A 175 -21.38 6.38 5.63
N GLY A 176 -21.62 5.20 6.22
CA GLY A 176 -22.82 4.40 6.05
C GLY A 176 -22.68 3.44 4.88
N ARG A 177 -23.04 2.16 5.12
CA ARG A 177 -23.15 1.17 4.03
C ARG A 177 -24.16 1.72 3.02
N PRO A 178 -23.82 1.88 1.74
CA PRO A 178 -24.79 2.29 0.73
C PRO A 178 -26.00 1.35 0.82
N LYS A 179 -27.14 1.85 1.32
CA LYS A 179 -28.41 1.12 1.38
C LYS A 179 -28.99 1.05 -0.03
N ALA A 180 -28.37 0.25 -0.89
CA ALA A 180 -28.96 -0.31 -2.11
C ALA A 180 -27.90 -1.14 -2.85
N ARG A 181 -28.01 -2.46 -2.80
CA ARG A 181 -27.63 -3.27 -3.96
C ARG A 181 -28.80 -4.18 -4.28
N VAL A 182 -29.44 -3.84 -5.39
CA VAL A 182 -30.37 -4.68 -6.14
C VAL A 182 -29.82 -6.11 -6.19
N ARG A 183 -30.65 -7.07 -5.75
CA ARG A 183 -30.49 -8.48 -6.11
C ARG A 183 -30.52 -8.53 -7.63
N ILE A 184 -29.40 -8.91 -8.26
CA ILE A 184 -29.48 -9.47 -9.60
C ILE A 184 -29.95 -10.90 -9.37
N SER A 185 -31.20 -11.16 -9.76
CA SER A 185 -31.78 -12.48 -9.98
C SER A 185 -31.00 -13.26 -11.02
#